data_AF-A0A921CJJ0-F1
#
_entry.id   AF-A0A921CJJ0-F1
#
_cell.length_a   1.000
_cell.length_b   1.000
_cell.length_c   1.000
_cell.angle_alpha   90.00
_cell.angle_beta   90.00
_cell.angle_gamma   90.00
#
_symmetry.space_group_name_H-M   'P 1'
#
loop_
_entity.id
_entity.type
_entity.pdbx_description
1 polymer ?
#
loop_
_entity_poly.entity_id
_entity_poly.type
_entity_poly.pdbx_seq_one_letter_code
_entity_poly.pdbx_strand_id
1 'polypeptide(L)'
;AVHTLHDLSDVLETEPVPGGRGPEAIIRLLLYRSRWTPLVNISERSLGIMSRKLVEQRMQEAPPDLMIEVLLKGVGLFDLDQVDACLKAGEEAARQHLPELIELRDRPLPSRWTRWWQVWRQKLSGRTIAHHVSQ
;
A
#
# COMPACT_ATOMS: atom_id res chain seq x y z
N ALA A 1 8.64 -38.94 -2.75
CA ALA A 1 7.97 -37.63 -2.78
C ALA A 1 7.79 -37.17 -1.35
N VAL A 2 8.59 -36.20 -0.89
CA VAL A 2 8.54 -35.70 0.48
C VAL A 2 7.57 -34.53 0.50
N HIS A 3 6.40 -34.72 1.11
CA HIS A 3 5.46 -33.64 1.36
C HIS A 3 6.00 -32.80 2.53
N THR A 4 6.64 -31.66 2.22
CA THR A 4 6.94 -30.63 3.22
C THR A 4 5.67 -29.82 3.46
N LEU A 5 4.86 -30.32 4.39
CA LEU A 5 3.75 -29.59 4.98
C LEU A 5 4.37 -28.39 5.72
N HIS A 6 4.41 -27.24 5.04
CA HIS A 6 4.82 -25.98 5.68
C HIS A 6 3.76 -25.64 6.71
N ASP A 7 4.09 -25.90 7.96
CA ASP A 7 3.28 -25.49 9.09
C ASP A 7 3.34 -23.96 9.18
N LEU A 8 2.30 -23.31 8.64
CA LEU A 8 2.15 -21.85 8.64
C LEU A 8 1.61 -21.32 9.98
N SER A 9 1.56 -22.17 11.01
CA SER A 9 1.05 -21.81 12.34
C SER A 9 1.96 -20.81 13.07
N ASP A 10 3.27 -20.84 12.79
CA ASP A 10 4.25 -19.95 13.46
C ASP A 10 4.21 -18.49 12.98
N VAL A 11 3.62 -18.20 11.81
CA VAL A 11 3.51 -16.83 11.27
C VAL A 11 2.16 -16.19 11.63
N LEU A 12 1.32 -16.91 12.39
CA LEU A 12 0.04 -16.43 12.92
C LEU A 12 0.18 -15.95 14.38
N GLU A 13 1.36 -15.45 14.77
CA GLU A 13 1.49 -14.70 16.03
C GLU A 13 0.46 -13.57 16.04
N THR A 14 -0.56 -13.81 16.85
CA THR A 14 -1.71 -12.97 17.12
C THR A 14 -1.26 -11.68 17.79
N GLU A 15 -1.12 -10.63 16.98
CA GLU A 15 -1.21 -9.25 17.47
C GLU A 15 -2.53 -9.09 18.26
N PRO A 16 -2.51 -8.47 19.45
CA PRO A 16 -3.66 -8.40 20.34
C PRO A 16 -4.80 -7.61 19.67
N VAL A 17 -5.97 -8.23 19.60
CA VAL A 17 -7.17 -7.72 18.94
C VAL A 17 -7.62 -6.40 19.61
N PRO A 18 -7.57 -5.24 18.93
CA PRO A 18 -8.17 -4.02 19.43
C PRO A 18 -9.69 -4.21 19.46
N GLY A 19 -10.32 -3.97 20.60
CA GLY A 19 -11.76 -4.18 20.78
C GLY A 19 -12.59 -3.04 20.19
N GLY A 20 -13.22 -3.27 19.04
CA GLY A 20 -14.27 -2.41 18.48
C GLY A 20 -15.64 -2.64 19.12
N ARG A 21 -16.42 -1.58 19.36
CA ARG A 21 -17.82 -1.65 19.83
C ARG A 21 -18.75 -1.23 18.69
N GLY A 22 -19.28 -2.19 17.93
CA GLY A 22 -20.21 -1.90 16.84
C GLY A 22 -20.49 -3.08 15.91
N PRO A 23 -21.39 -2.92 14.91
CA PRO A 23 -21.65 -3.93 13.87
C PRO A 23 -20.39 -4.35 13.10
N GLU A 24 -19.37 -3.51 13.08
CA GLU A 24 -18.03 -3.77 12.52
C GLU A 24 -17.36 -4.97 13.20
N ALA A 25 -17.47 -5.06 14.53
CA ALA A 25 -16.94 -6.19 15.29
C ALA A 25 -17.70 -7.48 14.99
N ILE A 26 -19.00 -7.39 14.65
CA ILE A 26 -19.81 -8.55 14.25
C ILE A 26 -19.39 -9.03 12.86
N ILE A 27 -19.20 -8.12 11.90
CA ILE A 27 -18.71 -8.44 10.55
C ILE A 27 -17.34 -9.09 10.63
N ARG A 28 -16.41 -8.50 11.39
CA ARG A 28 -15.08 -9.07 11.66
C ARG A 28 -15.20 -10.45 12.31
N LEU A 29 -16.02 -10.60 13.35
CA LEU A 29 -16.22 -11.89 14.03
C LEU A 29 -16.76 -12.96 13.07
N LEU A 30 -17.72 -12.62 12.21
CA LEU A 30 -18.28 -13.56 11.23
C LEU A 30 -17.26 -13.96 10.16
N LEU A 31 -16.42 -13.01 9.70
CA LEU A 31 -15.35 -13.28 8.74
C LEU A 31 -14.24 -14.16 9.34
N TYR A 32 -13.76 -13.82 10.54
CA TYR A 32 -12.59 -14.46 11.15
C TYR A 32 -12.90 -15.71 11.99
N ARG A 33 -14.16 -15.94 12.40
CA ARG A 33 -14.58 -17.16 13.12
C ARG A 33 -15.00 -18.29 12.18
N SER A 34 -15.22 -18.00 10.92
CA SER A 34 -15.69 -18.99 9.94
C SER A 34 -14.53 -19.81 9.38
N ARG A 35 -14.83 -21.01 8.85
CA ARG A 35 -13.85 -21.87 8.14
C ARG A 35 -13.19 -21.20 6.91
N TRP A 36 -13.64 -20.00 6.56
CA TRP A 36 -13.13 -19.19 5.45
C TRP A 36 -11.94 -18.30 5.83
N THR A 37 -11.56 -18.20 7.11
CA THR A 37 -10.43 -17.36 7.54
C THR A 37 -9.14 -17.60 6.75
N PRO A 38 -8.71 -18.86 6.49
CA PRO A 38 -7.53 -19.11 5.68
C PRO A 38 -7.69 -18.62 4.24
N LEU A 39 -8.89 -18.76 3.66
CA LEU A 39 -9.19 -18.31 2.30
C LEU A 39 -9.18 -16.79 2.22
N VAL A 40 -9.80 -16.10 3.18
CA VAL A 40 -9.77 -14.63 3.28
C VAL A 40 -8.33 -14.12 3.39
N ASN A 41 -7.52 -14.73 4.26
CA ASN A 41 -6.11 -14.35 4.43
C ASN A 41 -5.28 -14.58 3.16
N ILE A 42 -5.48 -15.70 2.45
CA ILE A 42 -4.81 -15.98 1.18
C ILE A 42 -5.25 -14.98 0.11
N SER A 43 -6.55 -14.68 0.02
CA SER A 43 -7.09 -13.72 -0.92
C SER A 43 -6.57 -12.31 -0.67
N GLU A 44 -6.53 -11.86 0.59
CA GLU A 44 -6.00 -10.57 1.00
C GLU A 44 -4.51 -10.44 0.64
N ARG A 45 -3.69 -11.45 0.97
CA ARG A 45 -2.26 -11.47 0.61
C ARG A 45 -2.04 -11.47 -0.89
N SER A 46 -2.79 -12.29 -1.63
CA SER A 46 -2.69 -12.37 -3.09
C SER A 46 -3.06 -11.03 -3.74
N LEU A 47 -4.12 -10.38 -3.25
CA LEU A 47 -4.53 -9.05 -3.70
C LEU A 47 -3.45 -8.01 -3.37
N GLY A 48 -2.85 -8.06 -2.18
CA GLY A 48 -1.74 -7.18 -1.80
C GLY A 48 -0.54 -7.28 -2.74
N ILE A 49 -0.14 -8.51 -3.11
CA ILE A 49 0.97 -8.74 -4.06
C ILE A 49 0.62 -8.18 -5.45
N MET A 50 -0.57 -8.49 -5.97
CA MET A 50 -1.01 -7.99 -7.28
C MET A 50 -1.11 -6.46 -7.29
N SER A 51 -1.71 -5.87 -6.26
CA SER A 51 -1.81 -4.42 -6.10
C SER A 51 -0.43 -3.76 -6.09
N ARG A 52 0.52 -4.31 -5.33
CA ARG A 52 1.90 -3.81 -5.30
C ARG A 52 2.55 -3.83 -6.68
N LYS A 53 2.37 -4.91 -7.44
CA LYS A 53 2.91 -5.01 -8.80
C LYS A 53 2.26 -4.01 -9.77
N LEU A 54 0.95 -3.81 -9.66
CA LEU A 54 0.25 -2.80 -10.44
C LEU A 54 0.74 -1.40 -10.09
N VAL A 55 0.86 -1.05 -8.81
CA VAL A 55 1.39 0.25 -8.37
C VAL A 55 2.81 0.44 -8.88
N GLU A 56 3.70 -0.55 -8.72
CA GLU A 56 5.07 -0.51 -9.24
C GLU A 56 5.11 -0.25 -10.75
N GLN A 57 4.28 -0.95 -11.53
CA GLN A 57 4.18 -0.74 -12.97
C GLN A 57 3.66 0.67 -13.29
N ARG A 58 2.62 1.15 -12.60
CA ARG A 58 2.07 2.50 -12.83
C ARG A 58 3.07 3.59 -12.47
N MET A 59 3.84 3.41 -11.41
CA MET A 59 4.92 4.33 -11.05
C MET A 59 6.00 4.40 -12.14
N GLN A 60 6.27 3.29 -12.85
CA GLN A 60 7.22 3.26 -13.96
C GLN A 60 6.65 3.89 -15.25
N GLU A 61 5.37 3.64 -15.54
CA GLU A 61 4.72 4.12 -16.77
C GLU A 61 4.33 5.60 -16.72
N ALA A 62 3.82 6.04 -15.58
CA ALA A 62 3.29 7.39 -15.37
C ALA A 62 3.43 7.78 -13.89
N PRO A 63 4.64 8.16 -13.44
CA PRO A 63 4.84 8.57 -12.06
C PRO A 63 4.04 9.84 -11.75
N PRO A 64 3.44 9.92 -10.55
CA PRO A 64 2.74 11.13 -10.11
C PRO A 64 3.75 12.23 -9.80
N ASP A 65 3.28 13.48 -9.86
CA ASP A 65 4.09 14.65 -9.46
C ASP A 65 4.39 14.65 -7.95
N LEU A 66 3.50 14.04 -7.14
CA LEU A 66 3.66 13.83 -5.70
C LEU A 66 2.96 12.54 -5.27
N MET A 67 3.63 11.74 -4.44
CA MET A 67 3.08 10.56 -3.78
C MET A 67 3.08 10.78 -2.27
N ILE A 68 1.93 10.62 -1.62
CA ILE A 68 1.80 10.71 -0.16
C ILE A 68 1.61 9.29 0.36
N GLU A 69 2.60 8.79 1.10
CA GLU A 69 2.54 7.48 1.73
C GLU A 69 2.05 7.60 3.17
N VAL A 70 0.95 6.91 3.48
CA VAL A 70 0.39 6.86 4.84
C VAL A 70 0.76 5.52 5.47
N LEU A 71 1.64 5.54 6.47
CA LEU A 71 2.03 4.33 7.19
C LEU A 71 0.96 3.93 8.21
N LEU A 72 0.11 2.98 7.83
CA LEU A 72 -0.84 2.35 8.74
C LEU A 72 -0.24 1.07 9.31
N LYS A 73 -0.03 1.03 10.64
CA LYS A 73 0.46 -0.17 11.33
C LYS A 73 -0.71 -0.95 11.92
N GLY A 74 -0.76 -2.25 11.66
CA GLY A 74 -1.76 -3.13 12.25
C GLY A 74 -3.20 -2.90 11.77
N VAL A 75 -3.39 -2.30 10.58
CA VAL A 75 -4.70 -2.11 9.96
C VAL A 75 -4.81 -3.05 8.76
N GLY A 76 -5.60 -4.11 8.91
CA GLY A 76 -5.99 -5.01 7.82
C GLY A 76 -7.09 -4.44 6.92
N LEU A 77 -7.34 -5.06 5.77
CA LEU A 77 -8.36 -4.60 4.81
C LEU A 77 -9.78 -4.56 5.40
N PHE A 78 -10.06 -5.41 6.39
CA PHE A 78 -11.37 -5.56 7.02
C PHE A 78 -11.46 -4.94 8.42
N ASP A 79 -10.51 -4.08 8.77
CA ASP A 79 -10.39 -3.46 10.08
C ASP A 79 -11.23 -2.19 10.19
N LEU A 80 -12.55 -2.37 10.10
CA LEU A 80 -13.54 -1.29 10.06
C LEU A 80 -13.66 -0.49 11.37
N ASP A 81 -13.09 -1.00 12.45
CA ASP A 81 -13.06 -0.36 13.76
C ASP A 81 -11.96 0.72 13.89
N GLN A 82 -11.01 0.77 12.94
CA GLN A 82 -9.85 1.68 12.99
C GLN A 82 -9.99 2.91 12.08
N VAL A 83 -11.19 3.19 11.55
CA VAL A 83 -11.43 4.26 10.57
C VAL A 83 -10.94 5.63 11.07
N ASP A 84 -11.25 6.00 12.31
CA ASP A 84 -10.82 7.30 12.87
C ASP A 84 -9.30 7.41 12.98
N ALA A 85 -8.61 6.31 13.29
CA ALA A 85 -7.16 6.28 13.36
C ALA A 85 -6.53 6.43 11.96
N CYS A 86 -7.11 5.74 10.96
CA CYS A 86 -6.70 5.88 9.56
C CYS A 86 -6.90 7.31 9.04
N LEU A 87 -8.04 7.94 9.36
CA LEU A 87 -8.33 9.31 8.96
C LEU A 87 -7.31 10.29 9.55
N LYS A 88 -7.03 10.19 10.86
CA LYS A 88 -6.04 11.05 11.50
C LYS A 88 -4.63 10.85 10.93
N ALA A 89 -4.23 9.60 10.66
CA ALA A 89 -2.94 9.30 10.05
C ALA A 89 -2.84 9.89 8.63
N GLY A 90 -3.90 9.76 7.84
CA GLY A 90 -3.96 10.34 6.49
C GLY A 90 -3.95 11.87 6.50
N GLU A 91 -4.69 12.49 7.43
CA GLU A 91 -4.69 13.94 7.61
C GLU A 91 -3.30 14.47 7.96
N GLU A 92 -2.61 13.79 8.88
CA GLU A 92 -1.28 14.21 9.29
C GLU A 92 -0.24 14.05 8.17
N ALA A 93 -0.28 12.93 7.44
CA ALA A 93 0.57 12.74 6.27
C ALA A 93 0.29 13.81 5.20
N ALA A 94 -0.99 14.13 4.93
CA ALA A 94 -1.34 15.18 3.99
C ALA A 94 -0.89 16.57 4.46
N ARG A 95 -1.00 16.86 5.76
CA ARG A 95 -0.55 18.12 6.37
C ARG A 95 0.95 18.31 6.21
N GLN A 96 1.75 17.26 6.33
CA GLN A 96 3.20 17.30 6.13
C GLN A 96 3.57 17.71 4.70
N HIS A 97 2.79 17.28 3.71
CA HIS A 97 3.00 17.62 2.29
C HIS A 97 2.17 18.83 1.81
N LEU A 98 1.51 19.57 2.71
CA LEU A 98 0.68 20.71 2.35
C LEU A 98 1.43 21.79 1.54
N PRO A 99 2.69 22.14 1.84
CA PRO A 99 3.44 23.10 1.03
C PRO A 99 3.63 22.63 -0.43
N GLU A 100 3.95 21.35 -0.63
CA GLU A 100 4.14 20.75 -1.95
C GLU A 100 2.82 20.70 -2.73
N LEU A 101 1.72 20.40 -2.05
CA LEU A 101 0.37 20.42 -2.64
C LEU A 101 -0.05 21.83 -3.09
N ILE A 102 0.24 22.86 -2.28
CA ILE A 102 -0.01 24.27 -2.62
C ILE A 102 0.82 24.66 -3.83
N GLU A 103 2.10 24.29 -3.85
CA GLU A 103 2.99 24.59 -4.97
C GLU A 103 2.52 23.91 -6.27
N LEU A 104 2.09 22.65 -6.20
CA LEU A 104 1.54 21.95 -7.36
C LEU A 104 0.24 22.57 -7.89
N ARG A 105 -0.62 23.07 -7.00
CA ARG A 105 -1.86 23.76 -7.37
C ARG A 105 -1.56 25.07 -8.12
N ASP A 106 -0.57 25.82 -7.65
CA ASP A 106 -0.27 27.16 -8.16
C ASP A 106 0.60 27.13 -9.44
N ARG A 107 1.19 25.97 -9.76
CA ARG A 107 1.93 25.77 -11.01
C ARG A 107 0.97 25.58 -12.20
N PRO A 108 1.23 26.22 -13.36
CA PRO A 108 0.49 25.92 -14.58
C PRO A 108 0.76 24.46 -15.00
N LEU A 109 -0.27 23.77 -15.47
CA LEU A 109 -0.15 22.39 -15.93
C LEU A 109 1.01 22.27 -16.93
N PRO A 110 2.00 21.38 -16.69
CA PRO A 110 3.12 21.24 -17.59
C PRO A 110 2.59 20.86 -18.98
N SER A 111 3.13 21.53 -20.00
CA SER A 111 2.76 21.25 -21.39
C SER A 111 2.97 19.75 -21.69
N ARG A 112 2.18 19.19 -22.62
CA ARG A 112 2.30 17.77 -23.00
C ARG A 112 3.74 17.37 -23.37
N TRP A 113 4.51 18.32 -23.91
CA TRP A 113 5.93 18.16 -24.23
C TRP A 113 6.82 18.03 -23.01
N THR A 114 6.60 18.83 -21.96
CA THR A 114 7.37 18.78 -20.71
C THR A 114 7.19 17.45 -20.01
N ARG A 115 5.96 16.93 -20.00
CA ARG A 115 5.62 15.61 -19.44
C ARG A 115 6.31 14.49 -20.21
N TRP A 116 6.31 14.55 -21.55
CA TRP A 116 7.02 13.60 -22.40
C TRP A 116 8.54 13.63 -22.16
N TRP A 117 9.11 14.83 -21.96
CA TRP A 117 10.53 15.02 -21.66
C TRP A 117 10.93 14.47 -20.28
N GLN A 118 10.09 14.61 -19.25
CA GLN A 118 10.32 14.03 -17.91
C GLN A 118 10.33 12.51 -17.94
N VAL A 119 9.37 11.90 -18.65
CA VAL A 119 9.30 10.43 -18.85
C VAL A 119 10.57 9.94 -19.55
N TRP A 120 11.02 10.64 -20.60
CA TRP A 120 12.25 10.30 -21.31
C TRP A 120 13.51 10.45 -20.43
N ARG A 121 13.59 11.52 -19.63
CA ARG A 121 14.74 11.79 -18.74
C ARG A 121 14.85 10.74 -17.63
N GLN A 122 13.75 10.36 -17.00
CA GLN A 122 13.73 9.33 -15.96
C GLN A 122 14.16 7.96 -16.51
N LYS A 123 13.77 7.63 -17.74
CA LYS A 123 14.20 6.40 -18.43
C LYS A 123 15.70 6.35 -18.72
N LEU A 124 16.35 7.51 -18.90
CA LEU A 124 17.79 7.62 -19.09
C LEU A 124 18.56 7.59 -17.75
N SER A 125 18.03 8.20 -16.69
CA SER A 125 18.65 8.18 -15.35
C SER A 125 18.56 6.81 -14.66
N GLY A 126 17.52 6.00 -14.95
CA GLY A 126 17.39 4.64 -14.43
C GLY A 126 18.41 3.64 -15.00
N ARG A 127 19.15 3.98 -16.07
CA ARG A 127 20.18 3.10 -16.66
C ARG A 127 21.53 3.18 -15.95
N THR A 128 21.76 4.17 -15.08
CA THR A 128 23.08 4.37 -14.46
C THR A 128 23.27 3.58 -13.16
N ILE A 129 22.20 3.15 -12.47
CA ILE A 129 22.31 2.42 -11.20
C ILE A 129 22.49 0.90 -11.40
N ALA A 130 22.11 0.37 -12.57
CA ALA A 130 22.14 -1.08 -12.84
C ALA A 130 23.55 -1.68 -13.07
N HIS A 131 24.62 -0.87 -13.09
CA HIS A 131 25.98 -1.36 -13.35
C HIS A 131 26.86 -1.56 -12.11
N HIS A 132 26.34 -1.34 -10.88
CA HIS A 132 27.17 -1.38 -9.67
C HIS A 132 26.79 -2.40 -8.59
N VAL A 133 26.06 -3.47 -8.93
CA VAL A 133 25.87 -4.62 -8.02
C VAL A 133 26.08 -5.92 -8.80
N SER A 134 27.35 -6.24 -9.04
CA SER A 134 27.79 -7.60 -9.37
C SER A 134 29.25 -7.75 -8.98
N GLN A 135 29.50 -7.96 -7.70
CA GLN A 135 30.62 -8.78 -7.19
C GLN A 135 30.17 -9.45 -5.90
#